data_AF-A0A5N3PH35-F1
#
_entry.id   AF-A0A5N3PH35-F1
#
_cell.length_a   1.000
_cell.length_b   1.000
_cell.length_c   1.000
_cell.angle_alpha   90.00
_cell.angle_beta   90.00
_cell.angle_gamma   90.00
#
_symmetry.space_group_name_H-M   'P 1'
#
loop_
_entity.id
_entity.type
_entity.pdbx_description
1 polymer ?
#
loop_
_entity_poly.entity_id
_entity_poly.type
_entity_poly.pdbx_seq_one_letter_code
_entity_poly.pdbx_strand_id
1 'polypeptide(L)'
;MTAAMEAGIGHNKPPSLIEQLGETYVDEIKELDEVAKRADEAPKEVKSDADVATVGDIAKDARKLFKELDKHRDNEGRPHLTAKREIDGFFKVHLERLSHMMDVLEARATAYQRRKLAEARAAQEAESRRLREEEDRQREIARQEAERNRPNAALKHVNKAEDLGERAEIAEAAATVSNADLTRVRSESGTVVGSRTEWKGEILSMDEIDLDKLRPFLKREDVQKALNTYVRMGNRTLTGARIFEDVKANFR
;
A
#
# COMPACT_ATOMS: atom_id res chain seq x y z
N MET A 1 -18.62 69.81 8.49
CA MET A 1 -18.19 68.45 8.14
C MET A 1 -18.05 67.68 9.44
N THR A 2 -19.05 66.88 9.76
CA THR A 2 -19.03 65.98 10.92
C THR A 2 -19.72 64.71 10.46
N ALA A 3 -18.91 63.80 9.92
CA ALA A 3 -19.38 62.48 9.50
C ALA A 3 -19.58 61.64 10.76
N ALA A 4 -20.83 61.23 10.99
CA ALA A 4 -21.18 60.20 11.94
C ALA A 4 -20.51 58.88 11.50
N MET A 5 -19.69 58.29 12.37
CA MET A 5 -19.26 56.90 12.21
C MET A 5 -20.44 56.01 12.58
N GLU A 6 -21.08 55.43 11.56
CA GLU A 6 -22.01 54.33 11.70
C GLU A 6 -21.28 53.13 12.33
N ALA A 7 -21.72 52.72 13.51
CA ALA A 7 -21.31 51.45 14.10
C ALA A 7 -21.87 50.32 13.24
N GLY A 8 -21.01 49.67 12.45
CA GLY A 8 -21.36 48.50 11.66
C GLY A 8 -21.81 47.33 12.53
N ILE A 9 -23.11 47.08 12.56
CA ILE A 9 -23.71 45.84 13.07
C ILE A 9 -23.27 44.71 12.13
N GLY A 10 -22.31 43.88 12.53
CA GLY A 10 -21.84 42.84 11.60
C GLY A 10 -20.81 41.81 12.07
N HIS A 11 -20.46 41.71 13.35
CA HIS A 11 -19.49 40.71 13.82
C HIS A 11 -20.01 39.88 14.99
N ASN A 12 -21.15 39.21 14.78
CA ASN A 12 -21.51 38.05 15.60
C ASN A 12 -20.78 36.81 15.05
N LYS A 13 -19.45 36.75 15.24
CA LYS A 13 -18.74 35.48 15.07
C LYS A 13 -19.08 34.64 16.30
N PRO A 14 -19.75 33.48 16.16
CA PRO A 14 -19.98 32.62 17.31
C PRO A 14 -18.61 32.22 17.90
N PRO A 15 -18.52 32.09 19.23
CA PRO A 15 -17.29 31.63 19.87
C PRO A 15 -16.87 30.29 19.26
N SER A 16 -15.56 30.11 19.09
CA SER A 16 -15.02 28.85 18.60
C SER A 16 -15.36 27.70 19.54
N LEU A 17 -15.38 26.46 19.04
CA LEU A 17 -15.66 25.28 19.87
C LEU A 17 -14.69 25.18 21.07
N ILE A 18 -13.44 25.61 20.90
CA ILE A 18 -12.44 25.61 21.98
C ILE A 18 -12.81 26.60 23.08
N GLU A 19 -13.25 27.82 22.72
CA GLU A 19 -13.69 28.83 23.70
C GLU A 19 -14.94 28.33 24.45
N GLN A 20 -15.89 27.71 23.74
CA GLN A 20 -17.09 27.13 24.37
C GLN A 20 -16.75 25.99 25.33
N LEU A 21 -15.85 25.09 24.96
CA LEU A 21 -15.40 24.00 25.82
C LEU A 21 -14.62 24.54 27.04
N GLY A 22 -13.80 25.57 26.86
CA GLY A 22 -13.07 26.22 27.95
C GLY A 22 -13.99 26.89 28.97
N GLU A 23 -15.08 27.52 28.52
CA GLU A 23 -16.11 28.07 29.41
C GLU A 23 -16.93 26.98 30.10
N THR A 24 -17.29 25.92 29.37
CA THR A 24 -18.13 24.82 29.88
C THR A 24 -17.44 24.01 30.96
N TYR A 25 -16.13 23.75 30.82
CA TYR A 25 -15.34 22.90 31.72
C TYR A 25 -14.33 23.70 32.57
N VAL A 26 -14.67 24.96 32.86
CA VAL A 26 -13.78 25.90 33.56
C VAL A 26 -13.39 25.42 34.96
N ASP A 27 -14.28 24.71 35.66
CA ASP A 27 -14.04 24.27 37.03
C ASP A 27 -13.13 23.04 37.06
N GLU A 28 -13.26 22.11 36.12
CA GLU A 28 -12.34 20.99 35.94
C GLU A 28 -10.94 21.45 35.50
N ILE A 29 -10.85 22.53 34.70
CA ILE A 29 -9.58 23.15 34.34
C ILE A 29 -8.91 23.78 35.57
N LYS A 30 -9.67 24.44 36.45
CA LYS A 30 -9.12 24.93 37.74
C LYS A 30 -8.66 23.78 38.63
N GLU A 31 -9.42 22.68 38.69
CA GLU A 31 -9.00 21.49 39.45
C GLU A 31 -7.72 20.88 38.88
N LEU A 32 -7.55 20.90 37.56
CA LEU A 32 -6.31 20.49 36.88
C LEU A 32 -5.13 21.35 37.33
N ASP A 33 -5.29 22.67 37.37
CA ASP A 33 -4.23 23.60 37.79
C ASP A 33 -3.82 23.35 39.25
N GLU A 34 -4.78 23.08 40.14
CA GLU A 34 -4.49 22.75 41.54
C GLU A 34 -3.78 21.38 41.69
N VAL A 35 -4.16 20.38 40.91
CA VAL A 35 -3.46 19.08 40.86
C VAL A 35 -2.05 19.25 40.30
N ALA A 36 -1.88 20.04 39.24
CA ALA A 36 -0.58 20.31 38.62
C ALA A 36 0.36 21.01 39.60
N LYS A 37 -0.15 22.00 40.34
CA LYS A 37 0.63 22.70 41.37
C LYS A 37 1.10 21.76 42.48
N ARG A 38 0.22 20.88 42.98
CA ARG A 38 0.61 19.83 43.95
C ARG A 38 1.66 18.87 43.39
N ALA A 39 1.56 18.53 42.10
CA ALA A 39 2.54 17.67 41.43
C ALA A 39 3.91 18.36 41.28
N ASP A 40 3.93 19.66 40.99
CA ASP A 40 5.16 20.46 40.90
C ASP A 40 5.86 20.63 42.26
N GLU A 41 5.08 20.73 43.33
CA GLU A 41 5.55 20.81 44.72
C GLU A 41 5.96 19.45 45.30
N ALA A 42 5.63 18.34 44.63
CA ALA A 42 5.93 16.99 45.12
C ALA A 42 7.43 16.67 45.13
N PRO A 43 7.90 15.72 45.97
CA PRO A 43 9.30 15.32 46.00
C PRO A 43 9.79 14.85 44.63
N LYS A 44 10.85 15.48 44.11
CA LYS A 44 11.49 15.10 42.83
C LYS A 44 12.14 13.71 42.87
N GLU A 45 12.52 13.26 44.06
CA GLU A 45 13.09 11.95 44.32
C GLU A 45 12.37 11.35 45.52
N VAL A 46 11.76 10.18 45.32
CA VAL A 46 11.00 9.45 46.34
C VAL A 46 11.98 8.67 47.20
N LYS A 47 12.19 9.09 48.45
CA LYS A 47 13.20 8.52 49.36
C LYS A 47 12.59 7.79 50.54
N SER A 48 11.30 7.92 50.76
CA SER A 48 10.59 7.35 51.89
C SER A 48 9.20 6.85 51.50
N ASP A 49 8.64 5.97 52.33
CA ASP A 49 7.26 5.48 52.18
C ASP A 49 6.24 6.62 52.30
N ALA A 50 6.56 7.68 53.04
CA ALA A 50 5.74 8.89 53.12
C ALA A 50 5.71 9.63 51.77
N ASP A 51 6.86 9.75 51.08
CA ASP A 51 6.92 10.32 49.74
C ASP A 51 6.11 9.48 48.74
N VAL A 52 6.16 8.14 48.87
CA VAL A 52 5.35 7.22 48.06
C VAL A 52 3.86 7.48 48.27
N ALA A 53 3.42 7.69 49.52
CA ALA A 53 2.03 7.98 49.84
C ALA A 53 1.58 9.33 49.25
N THR A 54 2.38 10.38 49.42
CA THR A 54 2.07 11.72 48.87
C THR A 54 1.96 11.70 47.34
N VAL A 55 2.93 11.08 46.66
CA VAL A 55 2.87 10.93 45.20
C VAL A 55 1.67 10.05 44.79
N GLY A 56 1.34 9.03 45.58
CA GLY A 56 0.19 8.17 45.37
C GLY A 56 -1.15 8.91 45.43
N ASP A 57 -1.33 9.81 46.39
CA ASP A 57 -2.56 10.62 46.53
C ASP A 57 -2.72 11.60 45.35
N ILE A 58 -1.63 12.29 44.97
CA ILE A 58 -1.63 13.18 43.79
C ILE A 58 -1.95 12.37 42.53
N ALA A 59 -1.33 11.20 42.36
CA ALA A 59 -1.57 10.33 41.21
C ALA A 59 -3.02 9.81 41.16
N LYS A 60 -3.64 9.56 42.32
CA LYS A 60 -5.04 9.15 42.43
C LYS A 60 -5.99 10.27 42.02
N ASP A 61 -5.77 11.48 42.52
CA ASP A 61 -6.58 12.66 42.18
C ASP A 61 -6.44 13.00 40.69
N ALA A 62 -5.20 13.03 40.18
CA ALA A 62 -4.93 13.24 38.75
C ALA A 62 -5.65 12.20 37.88
N ARG A 63 -5.66 10.93 38.30
CA ARG A 63 -6.37 9.87 37.58
C ARG A 63 -7.89 10.05 37.61
N LYS A 64 -8.44 10.50 38.72
CA LYS A 64 -9.88 10.78 38.84
C LYS A 64 -10.26 11.90 37.87
N LEU A 65 -9.55 13.03 37.92
CA LEU A 65 -9.81 14.16 37.03
C LEU A 65 -9.59 13.78 35.55
N PHE A 66 -8.55 13.00 35.24
CA PHE A 66 -8.33 12.45 33.91
C PHE A 66 -9.56 11.66 33.42
N LYS A 67 -10.15 10.79 34.25
CA LYS A 67 -11.32 10.00 33.86
C LYS A 67 -12.54 10.87 33.60
N GLU A 68 -12.78 11.90 34.39
CA GLU A 68 -13.91 12.81 34.18
C GLU A 68 -13.70 13.65 32.90
N LEU A 69 -12.54 14.27 32.72
CA LEU A 69 -12.22 15.01 31.48
C LEU A 69 -12.25 14.12 30.23
N ASP A 70 -11.76 12.88 30.31
CA ASP A 70 -11.81 11.91 29.21
C ASP A 70 -13.25 11.53 28.86
N LYS A 71 -14.12 11.39 29.87
CA LYS A 71 -15.56 11.15 29.70
C LYS A 71 -16.27 12.35 29.08
N HIS A 72 -15.94 13.58 29.49
CA HIS A 72 -16.46 14.79 28.85
C HIS A 72 -16.03 14.89 27.40
N ARG A 73 -14.73 14.68 27.12
CA ARG A 73 -14.21 14.61 25.75
C ARG A 73 -14.96 13.57 24.92
N ASP A 74 -15.20 12.38 25.47
CA ASP A 74 -15.94 11.32 24.77
C ASP A 74 -17.40 11.72 24.54
N ASN A 75 -18.09 12.30 25.52
CA ASN A 75 -19.47 12.76 25.38
C ASN A 75 -19.62 13.84 24.32
N GLU A 76 -18.73 14.85 24.30
CA GLU A 76 -18.74 15.92 23.29
C GLU A 76 -18.33 15.41 21.90
N GLY A 77 -17.34 14.52 21.85
CA GLY A 77 -16.84 13.96 20.59
C GLY A 77 -17.78 12.95 19.96
N ARG A 78 -18.56 12.21 20.76
CA ARG A 78 -19.37 11.08 20.30
C ARG A 78 -20.41 11.48 19.25
N PRO A 79 -21.19 12.57 19.38
CA PRO A 79 -22.09 13.03 18.32
C PRO A 79 -21.38 13.26 16.99
N HIS A 80 -20.21 13.91 17.01
CA HIS A 80 -19.42 14.17 15.81
C HIS A 80 -18.84 12.88 15.21
N LEU A 81 -18.39 11.94 16.04
CA LEU A 81 -17.93 10.63 15.60
C LEU A 81 -19.07 9.81 15.00
N THR A 82 -20.26 9.84 15.61
CA THR A 82 -21.45 9.18 15.07
C THR A 82 -21.83 9.78 13.73
N ALA A 83 -21.94 11.10 13.63
CA ALA A 83 -22.25 11.79 12.38
C ALA A 83 -21.20 11.47 11.30
N LYS A 84 -19.91 11.47 11.66
CA LYS A 84 -18.84 11.05 10.75
C LYS A 84 -19.01 9.60 10.29
N ARG A 85 -19.29 8.66 11.20
CA ARG A 85 -19.51 7.25 10.85
C ARG A 85 -20.72 7.05 9.94
N GLU A 86 -21.78 7.83 10.12
CA GLU A 86 -22.97 7.81 9.26
C GLU A 86 -22.64 8.34 7.85
N ILE A 87 -21.92 9.46 7.77
CA ILE A 87 -21.41 10.02 6.51
C ILE A 87 -20.51 9.00 5.80
N ASP A 88 -19.51 8.48 6.51
CA ASP A 88 -18.57 7.49 6.00
C ASP A 88 -19.32 6.24 5.53
N GLY A 89 -20.30 5.76 6.31
CA GLY A 89 -21.14 4.62 5.96
C GLY A 89 -21.99 4.85 4.71
N PHE A 90 -22.62 6.03 4.59
CA PHE A 90 -23.38 6.42 3.40
C PHE A 90 -22.52 6.41 2.14
N PHE A 91 -21.36 7.08 2.18
CA PHE A 91 -20.47 7.16 1.02
C PHE A 91 -19.79 5.82 0.73
N LYS A 92 -19.45 5.04 1.75
CA LYS A 92 -18.79 3.73 1.58
C LYS A 92 -19.53 2.83 0.62
N VAL A 93 -20.85 2.71 0.73
CA VAL A 93 -21.67 1.86 -0.17
C VAL A 93 -21.52 2.29 -1.64
N HIS A 94 -21.52 3.60 -1.89
CA HIS A 94 -21.37 4.14 -3.23
C HIS A 94 -19.95 3.98 -3.78
N LEU A 95 -18.95 4.23 -2.94
CA LEU A 95 -17.54 4.08 -3.28
C LEU A 95 -17.18 2.62 -3.55
N GLU A 96 -17.66 1.66 -2.73
CA GLU A 96 -17.47 0.23 -2.96
C GLU A 96 -18.11 -0.22 -4.28
N ARG A 97 -19.31 0.27 -4.58
CA ARG A 97 -19.97 -0.02 -5.86
C ARG A 97 -19.17 0.50 -7.05
N LEU A 98 -18.63 1.72 -6.96
CA LEU A 98 -17.76 2.29 -7.99
C LEU A 98 -16.45 1.53 -8.12
N SER A 99 -15.81 1.18 -6.99
CA SER A 99 -14.61 0.34 -6.95
C SER A 99 -14.86 -0.98 -7.68
N HIS A 100 -15.94 -1.68 -7.35
CA HIS A 100 -16.28 -2.94 -8.00
C HIS A 100 -16.54 -2.77 -9.51
N MET A 101 -17.20 -1.69 -9.93
CA MET A 101 -17.37 -1.39 -11.36
C MET A 101 -16.02 -1.20 -12.06
N MET A 102 -15.09 -0.46 -11.44
CA MET A 102 -13.73 -0.28 -11.97
C MET A 102 -13.00 -1.62 -12.05
N ASP A 103 -13.02 -2.43 -10.99
CA ASP A 103 -12.37 -3.75 -10.95
C ASP A 103 -12.88 -4.66 -12.09
N VAL A 104 -14.19 -4.69 -12.33
CA VAL A 104 -14.79 -5.48 -13.40
C VAL A 104 -14.35 -4.97 -14.79
N LEU A 105 -14.29 -3.66 -14.99
CA LEU A 105 -13.85 -3.06 -16.26
C LEU A 105 -12.35 -3.29 -16.49
N GLU A 106 -11.52 -3.14 -15.46
CA GLU A 106 -10.08 -3.43 -15.51
C GLU A 106 -9.81 -4.91 -15.77
N ALA A 107 -10.57 -5.82 -15.17
CA ALA A 107 -10.46 -7.25 -15.42
C ALA A 107 -10.79 -7.58 -16.89
N ARG A 108 -11.84 -6.96 -17.46
CA ARG A 108 -12.21 -7.12 -18.88
C ARG A 108 -11.12 -6.57 -19.79
N ALA A 109 -10.60 -5.38 -19.50
CA ALA A 109 -9.50 -4.78 -20.25
C ALA A 109 -8.24 -5.66 -20.19
N THR A 110 -7.88 -6.14 -19.00
CA THR A 110 -6.74 -7.04 -18.78
C THR A 110 -6.90 -8.35 -19.57
N ALA A 111 -8.08 -8.97 -19.54
CA ALA A 111 -8.36 -10.19 -20.29
C ALA A 111 -8.22 -9.97 -21.81
N TYR A 112 -8.75 -8.85 -22.32
CA TYR A 112 -8.58 -8.48 -23.72
C TYR A 112 -7.11 -8.27 -24.09
N GLN A 113 -6.34 -7.53 -23.28
CA GLN A 113 -4.93 -7.28 -23.55
C GLN A 113 -4.10 -8.56 -23.49
N ARG A 114 -4.40 -9.48 -22.56
CA ARG A 114 -3.77 -10.81 -22.51
C ARG A 114 -4.07 -11.60 -23.79
N ARG A 115 -5.32 -11.62 -24.25
CA ARG A 115 -5.68 -12.29 -25.51
C ARG A 115 -4.98 -11.66 -26.70
N LYS A 116 -4.96 -10.33 -26.80
CA LYS A 116 -4.28 -9.61 -27.88
C LYS A 116 -2.78 -9.92 -27.92
N LEU A 117 -2.12 -9.98 -26.75
CA LEU A 117 -0.72 -10.40 -26.66
C LEU A 117 -0.51 -11.85 -27.08
N ALA A 118 -1.39 -12.76 -26.66
CA ALA A 118 -1.32 -14.16 -27.05
C ALA A 118 -1.52 -14.36 -28.58
N GLU A 119 -2.51 -13.67 -29.16
CA GLU A 119 -2.76 -13.68 -30.61
C GLU A 119 -1.59 -13.09 -31.40
N ALA A 120 -1.03 -11.98 -30.95
CA ALA A 120 0.14 -11.37 -31.59
C ALA A 120 1.35 -12.31 -31.57
N ARG A 121 1.64 -12.94 -30.42
CA ARG A 121 2.72 -13.93 -30.30
C ARG A 121 2.48 -15.16 -31.18
N ALA A 122 1.26 -15.70 -31.17
CA ALA A 122 0.92 -16.86 -32.00
C ALA A 122 1.04 -16.56 -33.51
N ALA A 123 0.65 -15.36 -33.94
CA ALA A 123 0.80 -14.93 -35.33
C ALA A 123 2.29 -14.80 -35.73
N GLN A 124 3.11 -14.21 -34.86
CA GLN A 124 4.55 -14.09 -35.07
C GLN A 124 5.26 -15.45 -35.09
N GLU A 125 4.91 -16.36 -34.18
CA GLU A 125 5.44 -17.73 -34.15
C GLU A 125 5.04 -18.52 -35.40
N ALA A 126 3.79 -18.38 -35.86
CA ALA A 126 3.32 -19.03 -37.09
C ALA A 126 4.02 -18.47 -38.34
N GLU A 127 4.25 -17.16 -38.41
CA GLU A 127 4.98 -16.53 -39.51
C GLU A 127 6.45 -16.98 -39.54
N SER A 128 7.13 -16.95 -38.38
CA SER A 128 8.50 -17.46 -38.24
C SER A 128 8.59 -18.93 -38.66
N ARG A 129 7.66 -19.77 -38.21
CA ARG A 129 7.61 -21.18 -38.62
C ARG A 129 7.41 -21.34 -40.12
N ARG A 130 6.48 -20.59 -40.73
CA ARG A 130 6.24 -20.64 -42.19
C ARG A 130 7.48 -20.24 -42.98
N LEU A 131 8.21 -19.21 -42.52
CA LEU A 131 9.44 -18.76 -43.17
C LEU A 131 10.56 -19.81 -43.08
N ARG A 132 10.74 -20.45 -41.93
CA ARG A 132 11.70 -21.56 -41.75
C ARG A 132 11.34 -22.78 -42.60
N GLU A 133 10.07 -23.18 -42.64
CA GLU A 133 9.62 -24.29 -43.48
C GLU A 133 9.85 -24.01 -44.98
N GLU A 134 9.65 -22.76 -45.43
CA GLU A 134 9.92 -22.38 -46.81
C GLU A 134 11.41 -22.29 -47.10
N GLU A 135 12.22 -21.79 -46.17
CA GLU A 135 13.69 -21.81 -46.25
C GLU A 135 14.20 -23.25 -46.43
N ASP A 136 13.74 -24.19 -45.60
CA ASP A 136 14.12 -25.60 -45.68
C ASP A 136 13.70 -26.23 -47.03
N ARG A 137 12.50 -25.90 -47.53
CA ARG A 137 12.06 -26.32 -48.87
C ARG A 137 12.98 -25.78 -49.97
N GLN A 138 13.36 -24.51 -49.91
CA GLN A 138 14.25 -23.91 -50.91
C GLN A 138 15.67 -24.50 -50.83
N ARG A 139 16.18 -24.80 -49.63
CA ARG A 139 17.46 -25.51 -49.45
C ARG A 139 17.45 -26.91 -50.06
N GLU A 140 16.36 -27.64 -49.89
CA GLU A 140 16.22 -28.98 -50.46
C GLU A 140 16.14 -28.94 -51.99
N ILE A 141 15.36 -28.02 -52.57
CA ILE A 141 15.32 -27.82 -54.03
C ILE A 141 16.70 -27.41 -54.57
N ALA A 142 17.44 -26.55 -53.86
CA ALA A 142 18.79 -26.17 -54.24
C ALA A 142 19.74 -27.38 -54.30
N ARG A 143 19.67 -28.29 -53.31
CA ARG A 143 20.45 -29.54 -53.29
C ARG A 143 20.10 -30.42 -54.49
N GLN A 144 18.82 -30.62 -54.76
CA GLN A 144 18.37 -31.46 -55.90
C GLN A 144 18.79 -30.89 -57.26
N GLU A 145 18.72 -29.57 -57.46
CA GLU A 145 19.16 -28.93 -58.72
C GLU A 145 20.70 -28.94 -58.86
N ALA A 146 21.44 -28.88 -57.75
CA ALA A 146 22.89 -29.07 -57.76
C ALA A 146 23.26 -30.51 -58.17
N GLU A 147 22.58 -31.52 -57.61
CA GLU A 147 22.75 -32.94 -58.00
C GLU A 147 22.41 -33.18 -59.48
N ARG A 148 21.44 -32.44 -60.03
CA ARG A 148 21.09 -32.46 -61.46
C ARG A 148 22.05 -31.67 -62.36
N ASN A 149 23.19 -31.20 -61.84
CA ASN A 149 24.17 -30.38 -62.57
C ASN A 149 23.57 -29.09 -63.17
N ARG A 150 22.62 -28.46 -62.47
CA ARG A 150 22.04 -27.16 -62.87
C ARG A 150 22.46 -26.06 -61.88
N PRO A 151 23.73 -25.63 -61.91
CA PRO A 151 24.31 -24.74 -60.89
C PRO A 151 23.61 -23.36 -60.83
N ASN A 152 23.18 -22.81 -61.97
CA ASN A 152 22.46 -21.54 -62.01
C ASN A 152 21.04 -21.63 -61.40
N ALA A 153 20.41 -22.80 -61.46
CA ALA A 153 19.12 -23.03 -60.81
C ALA A 153 19.31 -23.22 -59.29
N ALA A 154 20.30 -24.03 -58.89
CA ALA A 154 20.67 -24.22 -57.49
C ALA A 154 20.99 -22.88 -56.79
N LEU A 155 21.80 -22.01 -57.42
CA LEU A 155 22.16 -20.72 -56.85
C LEU A 155 20.95 -19.79 -56.59
N LYS A 156 19.94 -19.82 -57.47
CA LYS A 156 18.70 -19.05 -57.26
C LYS A 156 17.94 -19.52 -56.01
N HIS A 157 17.89 -20.82 -55.77
CA HIS A 157 17.22 -21.40 -54.61
C HIS A 157 18.02 -21.20 -53.31
N VAL A 158 19.36 -21.20 -53.37
CA VAL A 158 20.23 -20.82 -52.24
C VAL A 158 19.99 -19.38 -51.82
N ASN A 159 20.06 -18.43 -52.75
CA ASN A 159 19.81 -17.02 -52.47
C ASN A 159 18.40 -16.78 -51.92
N LYS A 160 17.42 -17.57 -52.40
CA LYS A 160 16.04 -17.49 -51.91
C LYS A 160 15.91 -18.02 -50.49
N ALA A 161 16.63 -19.09 -50.14
CA ALA A 161 16.68 -19.61 -48.78
C ALA A 161 17.35 -18.62 -47.81
N GLU A 162 18.45 -17.98 -48.20
CA GLU A 162 19.10 -16.96 -47.37
C GLU A 162 18.19 -15.75 -47.09
N ASP A 163 17.50 -15.21 -48.11
CA ASP A 163 16.51 -14.13 -47.94
C ASP A 163 15.35 -14.54 -47.02
N LEU A 164 14.94 -15.81 -47.04
CA LEU A 164 13.90 -16.33 -46.14
C LEU A 164 14.39 -16.51 -44.70
N GLY A 165 15.63 -16.97 -44.52
CA GLY A 165 16.27 -17.12 -43.21
C GLY A 165 16.46 -15.76 -42.52
N GLU A 166 16.96 -14.76 -43.24
CA GLU A 166 17.12 -13.40 -42.71
C GLU A 166 15.75 -12.80 -42.30
N ARG A 167 14.70 -13.03 -43.11
CA ARG A 167 13.33 -12.60 -42.75
C ARG A 167 12.78 -13.35 -41.53
N ALA A 168 13.11 -14.62 -41.36
CA ALA A 168 12.68 -15.41 -40.20
C ALA A 168 13.32 -14.90 -38.90
N GLU A 169 14.62 -14.57 -38.95
CA GLU A 169 15.35 -13.99 -37.81
C GLU A 169 14.81 -12.60 -37.44
N ILE A 170 14.54 -11.74 -38.43
CA ILE A 170 13.92 -10.42 -38.19
C ILE A 170 12.52 -10.57 -37.57
N ALA A 171 11.71 -11.52 -38.04
CA ALA A 171 10.38 -11.78 -37.49
C ALA A 171 10.43 -12.29 -36.04
N GLU A 172 11.42 -13.13 -35.70
CA GLU A 172 11.64 -13.63 -34.34
C GLU A 172 12.15 -12.53 -33.39
N ALA A 173 13.07 -11.67 -33.86
CA ALA A 173 13.53 -10.52 -33.09
C ALA A 173 12.38 -9.52 -32.82
N ALA A 174 11.51 -9.29 -33.81
CA ALA A 174 10.32 -8.45 -33.66
C ALA A 174 9.30 -9.01 -32.66
N ALA A 175 9.32 -10.33 -32.39
CA ALA A 175 8.48 -10.95 -31.37
C ALA A 175 8.90 -10.61 -29.92
N THR A 176 10.12 -10.10 -29.75
CA THR A 176 10.66 -9.70 -28.45
C THR A 176 10.36 -8.23 -28.11
N VAL A 177 9.71 -7.48 -29.02
CA VAL A 177 9.32 -6.08 -28.80
C VAL A 177 8.35 -5.96 -27.61
N SER A 178 8.46 -4.84 -26.88
CA SER A 178 7.72 -4.55 -25.65
C SER A 178 6.20 -4.80 -25.77
N ASN A 179 5.67 -5.67 -24.91
CA ASN A 179 4.23 -5.94 -24.76
C ASN A 179 3.38 -4.67 -24.63
N ALA A 180 3.96 -3.57 -24.15
CA ALA A 180 3.28 -2.29 -23.95
C ALA A 180 2.93 -1.60 -25.28
N ASP A 181 3.77 -1.73 -26.32
CA ASP A 181 3.54 -1.09 -27.61
C ASP A 181 2.49 -1.83 -28.43
N LEU A 182 2.47 -3.17 -28.34
CA LEU A 182 1.50 -4.02 -29.02
C LEU A 182 0.06 -3.84 -28.49
N THR A 183 -0.09 -3.45 -27.22
CA THR A 183 -1.39 -3.38 -26.53
C THR A 183 -1.96 -1.99 -26.37
N ARG A 184 -1.21 -0.94 -26.71
CA ARG A 184 -1.66 0.44 -26.49
C ARG A 184 -2.90 0.75 -27.33
N VAL A 185 -3.95 1.22 -26.66
CA VAL A 185 -5.19 1.72 -27.28
C VAL A 185 -5.53 3.08 -26.68
N ARG A 186 -5.93 4.03 -27.51
CA ARG A 186 -6.38 5.37 -27.09
C ARG A 186 -7.89 5.48 -27.30
N SER A 187 -8.62 5.89 -26.27
CA SER A 187 -10.04 6.20 -26.37
C SER A 187 -10.26 7.60 -26.95
N GLU A 188 -11.46 7.84 -27.47
CA GLU A 188 -11.91 9.15 -27.94
C GLU A 188 -11.91 10.20 -26.82
N SER A 189 -12.15 9.78 -25.58
CA SER A 189 -12.03 10.62 -24.38
C SER A 189 -10.58 10.92 -23.94
N GLY A 190 -9.57 10.44 -24.69
CA GLY A 190 -8.15 10.68 -24.41
C GLY A 190 -7.50 9.71 -23.41
N THR A 191 -8.23 8.71 -22.92
CA THR A 191 -7.68 7.68 -22.02
C THR A 191 -6.78 6.72 -22.79
N VAL A 192 -5.60 6.41 -22.25
CA VAL A 192 -4.67 5.44 -22.84
C VAL A 192 -4.67 4.17 -22.00
N VAL A 193 -5.04 3.05 -22.61
CA VAL A 193 -4.96 1.72 -22.00
C VAL A 193 -3.71 1.03 -22.52
N GLY A 194 -2.81 0.63 -21.64
CA GLY A 194 -1.60 -0.12 -21.96
C GLY A 194 -1.35 -1.23 -20.94
N SER A 195 -0.50 -2.19 -21.29
CA SER A 195 -0.16 -3.30 -20.41
C SER A 195 1.18 -3.09 -19.72
N ARG A 196 1.26 -3.39 -18.42
CA ARG A 196 2.52 -3.46 -17.65
C ARG A 196 2.75 -4.90 -17.18
N THR A 197 3.99 -5.35 -17.24
CA THR A 197 4.38 -6.64 -16.65
C THR A 197 4.72 -6.43 -15.18
N GLU A 198 4.11 -7.22 -14.29
CA GLU A 198 4.35 -7.22 -12.84
C GLU A 198 4.63 -8.65 -12.38
N TRP A 199 5.68 -8.83 -11.58
CA TRP A 199 6.01 -10.10 -10.95
C TRP A 199 5.30 -10.17 -9.60
N LYS A 200 4.52 -11.23 -9.39
CA LYS A 200 3.82 -11.50 -8.12
C LYS A 200 4.28 -12.84 -7.56
N GLY A 201 4.53 -12.89 -6.26
CA GLY A 201 4.84 -14.12 -5.52
C GLY A 201 3.64 -14.55 -4.68
N GLU A 202 3.41 -15.85 -4.61
CA GLU A 202 2.37 -16.47 -3.78
C GLU A 202 3.02 -17.46 -2.80
N ILE A 203 2.64 -17.40 -1.53
CA ILE A 203 3.15 -18.32 -0.50
C ILE A 203 2.35 -19.62 -0.59
N LEU A 204 3.00 -20.70 -1.01
CA LEU A 204 2.38 -22.03 -1.09
C LEU A 204 2.48 -22.82 0.22
N SER A 205 3.57 -22.64 0.98
CA SER A 205 3.81 -23.26 2.28
C SER A 205 4.68 -22.35 3.15
N MET A 206 4.28 -22.10 4.40
CA MET A 206 5.05 -21.26 5.32
C MET A 206 6.32 -21.95 5.81
N ASP A 207 6.30 -23.28 5.93
CA ASP A 207 7.42 -24.07 6.47
C ASP A 207 8.56 -24.25 5.46
N GLU A 208 8.23 -24.21 4.17
CA GLU A 208 9.21 -24.33 3.08
C GLU A 208 9.86 -22.99 2.71
N ILE A 209 9.32 -21.87 3.21
CA ILE A 209 9.88 -20.55 2.96
C ILE A 209 11.14 -20.33 3.78
N ASP A 210 12.20 -19.97 3.07
CA ASP A 210 13.45 -19.52 3.66
C ASP A 210 13.28 -18.11 4.27
N LEU A 211 12.90 -18.07 5.54
CA LEU A 211 12.69 -16.83 6.29
C LEU A 211 13.98 -16.01 6.43
N ASP A 212 15.16 -16.64 6.37
CA ASP A 212 16.44 -15.92 6.49
C ASP A 212 16.70 -15.04 5.27
N LYS A 213 16.27 -15.45 4.07
CA LYS A 213 16.27 -14.58 2.87
C LYS A 213 15.26 -13.45 2.95
N LEU A 214 14.17 -13.63 3.70
CA LEU A 214 13.17 -12.59 3.90
C LEU A 214 13.50 -11.63 5.05
N ARG A 215 14.43 -12.00 5.96
CA ARG A 215 14.83 -11.16 7.11
C ARG A 215 15.18 -9.71 6.77
N PRO A 216 15.92 -9.39 5.69
CA PRO A 216 16.24 -8.00 5.35
C PRO A 216 15.00 -7.15 5.02
N PHE A 217 13.90 -7.78 4.63
CA PHE A 217 12.65 -7.13 4.28
C PHE A 217 11.65 -7.05 5.45
N LEU A 218 11.92 -7.76 6.56
CA LEU A 218 11.12 -7.68 7.78
C LEU A 218 11.51 -6.46 8.60
N LYS A 219 10.51 -5.67 9.00
CA LYS A 219 10.73 -4.52 9.90
C LYS A 219 11.09 -5.01 11.29
N ARG A 220 12.04 -4.32 11.94
CA ARG A 220 12.45 -4.64 13.32
C ARG A 220 11.29 -4.60 14.32
N GLU A 221 10.33 -3.72 14.09
CA GLU A 221 9.12 -3.62 14.93
C GLU A 221 8.29 -4.90 14.92
N ASP A 222 8.18 -5.56 13.77
CA ASP A 222 7.38 -6.78 13.65
C ASP A 222 8.07 -7.97 14.34
N VAL A 223 9.41 -8.00 14.29
CA VAL A 223 10.23 -8.94 15.07
C VAL A 223 10.07 -8.68 16.58
N GLN A 224 10.07 -7.42 17.02
CA GLN A 224 9.87 -7.08 18.43
C GLN A 224 8.46 -7.42 18.91
N LYS A 225 7.42 -7.26 18.08
CA LYS A 225 6.05 -7.69 18.41
C LYS A 225 5.98 -9.21 18.61
N ALA A 226 6.64 -9.97 17.74
CA ALA A 226 6.75 -11.42 17.88
C ALA A 226 7.47 -11.80 19.18
N LEU A 227 8.60 -11.15 19.50
CA LEU A 227 9.32 -11.36 20.76
C LEU A 227 8.47 -11.03 22.00
N ASN A 228 7.76 -9.90 22.02
CA ASN A 228 6.91 -9.53 23.14
C ASN A 228 5.76 -10.54 23.34
N THR A 229 5.23 -11.09 22.25
CA THR A 229 4.21 -12.14 22.28
C THR A 229 4.79 -13.45 22.81
N TYR A 230 5.99 -13.81 22.36
CA TYR A 230 6.75 -14.97 22.85
C TYR A 230 7.01 -14.89 24.37
N VAL A 231 7.40 -13.71 24.87
CA VAL A 231 7.56 -13.44 26.31
C VAL A 231 6.22 -13.50 27.04
N ARG A 232 5.15 -12.92 26.48
CA ARG A 232 3.82 -12.96 27.10
C ARG A 232 3.28 -14.38 27.24
N MET A 233 3.60 -15.28 26.31
CA MET A 233 3.23 -16.70 26.36
C MET A 233 4.01 -17.50 27.42
N GLY A 234 4.93 -16.87 28.16
CA GLY A 234 5.63 -17.50 29.28
C GLY A 234 7.06 -17.93 28.97
N ASN A 235 7.52 -17.78 27.72
CA ASN A 235 8.91 -18.08 27.40
C ASN A 235 9.85 -16.99 27.96
N ARG A 236 11.00 -17.40 28.49
CA ARG A 236 11.96 -16.49 29.17
C ARG A 236 13.36 -16.51 28.57
N THR A 237 13.60 -17.37 27.59
CA THR A 237 14.91 -17.53 26.95
C THR A 237 14.75 -17.50 25.44
N LEU A 238 15.48 -16.61 24.76
CA LEU A 238 15.59 -16.59 23.30
C LEU A 238 16.98 -16.08 22.91
N THR A 239 17.69 -16.80 22.04
CA THR A 239 19.01 -16.40 21.57
C THR A 239 18.95 -15.05 20.85
N GLY A 240 19.79 -14.11 21.26
CA GLY A 240 19.84 -12.77 20.68
C GLY A 240 18.84 -11.76 21.27
N ALA A 241 18.00 -12.17 22.24
CA ALA A 241 17.10 -11.27 22.97
C ALA A 241 17.40 -11.28 24.48
N ARG A 242 17.42 -10.09 25.09
CA ARG A 242 17.50 -9.95 26.56
C ARG A 242 16.08 -9.86 27.12
N ILE A 243 15.68 -10.85 27.91
CA ILE A 243 14.39 -10.88 28.62
C ILE A 243 14.69 -10.68 30.11
N PHE A 244 13.99 -9.75 30.76
CA PHE A 244 14.19 -9.43 32.17
C PHE A 244 12.86 -9.07 32.83
N GLU A 245 12.81 -9.22 34.16
CA GLU A 245 11.69 -8.79 34.98
C GLU A 245 11.85 -7.31 35.32
N ASP A 246 10.78 -6.54 35.13
CA ASP A 246 10.74 -5.11 35.42
C ASP A 246 9.68 -4.85 36.48
N VAL A 247 10.02 -4.07 37.51
CA VAL A 247 9.14 -3.76 38.64
C VAL A 247 8.59 -2.36 38.44
N LYS A 248 7.27 -2.28 38.22
CA LYS A 248 6.58 -1.02 37.98
C LYS A 248 5.63 -0.69 39.13
N ALA A 249 5.78 0.50 39.71
CA ALA A 249 4.82 1.03 40.68
C ALA A 249 3.44 1.16 40.05
N ASN A 250 2.40 0.70 40.77
CA ASN A 250 1.02 0.75 40.32
C ASN A 250 0.15 1.37 41.41
N PHE A 251 -0.12 2.67 41.28
CA PHE A 251 -1.13 3.36 42.08
C PHE A 251 -2.49 2.83 41.63
N ARG A 252 -3.38 2.40 42.54
CA ARG A 252 -4.75 1.95 42.20
C ARG A 252 -5.77 2.98 42.64
#